data_AF-A0A941WRS8-F1
#
_entry.id   AF-A0A941WRS8-F1
#
_cell.length_a   1.000
_cell.length_b   1.000
_cell.length_c   1.000
_cell.angle_alpha   90.00
_cell.angle_beta   90.00
_cell.angle_gamma   90.00
#
_symmetry.space_group_name_H-M   'P 1'
#
loop_
_entity.id
_entity.type
_entity.pdbx_description
1 polymer ?
#
loop_
_entity_poly.entity_id
_entity_poly.type
_entity_poly.pdbx_seq_one_letter_code
_entity_poly.pdbx_strand_id
1 'polypeptide(L)'
;MKKTLSFVAATLLLCSCESGTHQSFKIDRFGIDIDNRGYITGMWNLTRESRNFSPADQPSPLLSLYDEDLKRYYYPQKAHYSGGKYRLEYENGSVATVALDEKTKYFKLKLESLEPRNGIDGIQWGNYYTNITNLLGEMIGVARDTSAAVGYAIGALALDDNTIGGESRFTSETGPSGYIAHTPDPVNHPLPLTLHEGQQFTMGGDGINDVAFYNRKESYLRIIYGNTAFVDCNGR
;
A
#
# COMPACT_ATOMS: atom_id res chain seq x y z
N MET A 1 30.18 -67.12 0.34
CA MET A 1 30.28 -65.65 0.23
C MET A 1 29.08 -65.14 -0.57
N LYS A 2 28.02 -64.66 0.08
CA LYS A 2 26.82 -64.10 -0.56
C LYS A 2 26.93 -62.58 -0.55
N LYS A 3 26.92 -61.94 -1.73
CA LYS A 3 26.83 -60.48 -1.87
C LYS A 3 25.35 -60.09 -1.87
N THR A 4 24.91 -59.40 -0.83
CA THR A 4 23.61 -58.72 -0.78
C THR A 4 23.76 -57.31 -1.35
N LEU A 5 23.02 -57.01 -2.41
CA LEU A 5 22.96 -55.71 -3.07
C LEU A 5 21.83 -54.90 -2.43
N SER A 6 22.14 -53.85 -1.66
CA SER A 6 21.15 -52.92 -1.13
C SER A 6 20.86 -51.83 -2.16
N PHE A 7 19.60 -51.77 -2.63
CA PHE A 7 19.06 -50.63 -3.36
C PHE A 7 18.59 -49.57 -2.36
N VAL A 8 19.18 -48.38 -2.39
CA VAL A 8 18.66 -47.18 -1.71
C VAL A 8 17.97 -46.33 -2.78
N ALA A 9 16.65 -46.22 -2.69
CA ALA A 9 15.86 -45.32 -3.51
C ALA A 9 15.84 -43.93 -2.86
N ALA A 10 16.50 -42.96 -3.48
CA ALA A 10 16.43 -41.55 -3.08
C ALA A 10 15.20 -40.91 -3.74
N THR A 11 14.19 -40.58 -2.93
CA THR A 11 13.00 -39.86 -3.39
C THR A 11 13.35 -38.37 -3.50
N LEU A 12 13.54 -37.86 -4.73
CA LEU A 12 13.61 -36.43 -4.98
C LEU A 12 12.20 -35.82 -4.80
N LEU A 13 12.04 -35.06 -3.73
CA LEU A 13 10.92 -34.12 -3.56
C LEU A 13 11.09 -33.02 -4.62
N LEU A 14 10.33 -33.11 -5.70
CA LEU A 14 10.15 -32.02 -6.64
C LEU A 14 9.29 -30.97 -5.95
N CYS A 15 9.93 -29.91 -5.46
CA CYS A 15 9.24 -28.65 -5.14
C CYS A 15 8.64 -28.12 -6.44
N SER A 16 7.35 -28.36 -6.63
CA SER A 16 6.51 -27.61 -7.55
C SER A 16 6.54 -26.15 -7.11
N CYS A 17 7.37 -25.32 -7.74
CA CYS A 17 7.10 -23.90 -7.82
C CYS A 17 5.75 -23.76 -8.55
N GLU A 18 4.66 -23.58 -7.81
CA GLU A 18 3.50 -22.92 -8.37
C GLU A 18 3.99 -21.57 -8.86
N SER A 19 4.15 -21.43 -10.17
CA SER A 19 4.20 -20.13 -10.83
C SER A 19 2.88 -19.46 -10.48
N GLY A 20 2.87 -18.66 -9.41
CA GLY A 20 1.68 -18.01 -8.91
C GLY A 20 1.04 -17.22 -10.04
N THR A 21 -0.15 -17.65 -10.46
CA THR A 21 -0.92 -16.98 -11.50
C THR A 21 -1.24 -15.58 -11.01
N HIS A 22 -0.57 -14.56 -11.55
CA HIS A 22 -0.94 -13.17 -11.35
C HIS A 22 -2.00 -12.78 -12.38
N GLN A 23 -2.85 -11.82 -12.03
CA GLN A 23 -3.80 -11.21 -12.93
C GLN A 23 -3.32 -9.80 -13.26
N SER A 24 -3.29 -9.46 -14.55
CA SER A 24 -2.87 -8.15 -15.04
C SER A 24 -4.06 -7.39 -15.62
N PHE A 25 -4.18 -6.12 -15.24
CA PHE A 25 -5.23 -5.21 -15.71
C PHE A 25 -4.60 -3.95 -16.29
N LYS A 26 -5.24 -3.37 -17.31
CA LYS A 26 -4.69 -2.20 -18.01
C LYS A 26 -5.77 -1.21 -18.40
N ILE A 27 -5.49 0.04 -18.10
CA ILE A 27 -6.24 1.20 -18.58
C ILE A 27 -5.29 2.11 -19.38
N ASP A 28 -5.79 3.23 -19.91
CA ASP A 28 -5.07 4.06 -20.89
C ASP A 28 -3.61 4.39 -20.48
N ARG A 29 -3.38 4.69 -19.20
CA ARG A 29 -2.08 5.19 -18.72
C ARG A 29 -1.46 4.37 -17.59
N PHE A 30 -2.18 3.39 -17.06
CA PHE A 30 -1.83 2.70 -15.83
C PHE A 30 -2.18 1.21 -15.93
N GLY A 31 -1.33 0.35 -15.37
CA GLY A 31 -1.61 -1.08 -15.25
C GLY A 31 -1.34 -1.56 -13.84
N ILE A 32 -2.06 -2.59 -13.40
CA ILE A 32 -1.81 -3.24 -12.12
C ILE A 32 -1.68 -4.75 -12.31
N ASP A 33 -0.76 -5.35 -11.56
CA ASP A 33 -0.67 -6.80 -11.40
C ASP A 33 -1.05 -7.17 -9.98
N ILE A 34 -1.90 -8.19 -9.84
CA ILE A 34 -2.36 -8.71 -8.55
C ILE A 34 -1.99 -10.19 -8.45
N ASP A 35 -1.28 -10.57 -7.39
CA ASP A 35 -0.87 -11.95 -7.15
C ASP A 35 -2.01 -12.84 -6.63
N ASN A 36 -1.74 -14.14 -6.51
CA ASN A 36 -2.70 -15.14 -6.02
C ASN A 36 -3.04 -15.02 -4.52
N ARG A 37 -2.39 -14.13 -3.78
CA ARG A 37 -2.71 -13.81 -2.38
C ARG A 37 -3.64 -12.60 -2.27
N GLY A 38 -3.72 -11.78 -3.31
CA GLY A 38 -4.51 -10.54 -3.34
C GLY A 38 -3.68 -9.29 -3.09
N TYR A 39 -2.39 -9.34 -3.41
CA TYR A 39 -1.50 -8.19 -3.32
C TYR A 39 -1.22 -7.61 -4.70
N ILE A 40 -1.24 -6.28 -4.80
CA ILE A 40 -0.75 -5.53 -5.95
C ILE A 40 0.78 -5.60 -5.94
N THR A 41 1.33 -6.34 -6.90
CA THR A 41 2.77 -6.55 -7.11
C THR A 41 3.32 -5.76 -8.28
N GLY A 42 2.44 -5.14 -9.07
CA GLY A 42 2.81 -4.29 -10.21
C GLY A 42 1.93 -3.05 -10.26
N MET A 43 2.56 -1.90 -10.49
CA MET A 43 1.91 -0.61 -10.75
C MET A 43 2.64 0.09 -11.88
N TRP A 44 2.16 -0.09 -13.10
CA TRP A 44 2.88 0.19 -14.33
C TRP A 44 2.47 1.53 -14.94
N ASN A 45 3.44 2.40 -15.21
CA ASN A 45 3.23 3.52 -16.12
C ASN A 45 3.26 3.03 -17.57
N LEU A 46 2.16 3.21 -18.28
CA LEU A 46 1.98 2.77 -19.67
C LEU A 46 2.16 3.90 -20.70
N THR A 47 2.60 5.08 -20.27
CA THR A 47 2.64 6.30 -21.09
C THR A 47 4.00 6.55 -21.76
N ARG A 48 5.04 5.87 -21.28
CA ARG A 48 6.44 5.95 -21.73
C ARG A 48 7.05 4.54 -21.65
N GLU A 49 8.37 4.42 -21.58
CA GLU A 49 9.02 3.16 -21.19
C GLU A 49 8.36 2.61 -19.93
N SER A 50 7.94 1.35 -20.00
CA SER A 50 7.11 0.75 -18.95
C SER A 50 7.92 0.65 -17.67
N ARG A 51 7.52 1.45 -16.67
CA ARG A 51 8.15 1.48 -15.35
C ARG A 51 7.18 0.97 -14.29
N ASN A 52 7.63 0.01 -13.49
CA ASN A 52 6.91 -0.44 -12.31
C ASN A 52 7.20 0.48 -11.13
N PHE A 53 6.14 0.92 -10.46
CA PHE A 53 6.20 1.71 -9.24
C PHE A 53 5.82 0.91 -8.00
N SER A 54 5.44 -0.36 -8.10
CA SER A 54 5.24 -1.19 -6.91
C SER A 54 6.59 -1.64 -6.32
N PRO A 55 6.87 -1.43 -5.02
CA PRO A 55 8.08 -1.92 -4.37
C PRO A 55 8.04 -3.45 -4.23
N ALA A 56 9.09 -4.13 -4.69
CA ALA A 56 9.17 -5.59 -4.69
C ALA A 56 9.27 -6.17 -3.26
N ASP A 57 9.82 -5.42 -2.32
CA ASP A 57 9.98 -5.75 -0.91
C ASP A 57 8.71 -5.49 -0.08
N GLN A 58 7.76 -4.72 -0.61
CA GLN A 58 6.58 -4.28 0.12
C GLN A 58 5.32 -4.19 -0.78
N PRO A 59 4.82 -5.34 -1.28
CA PRO A 59 3.63 -5.34 -2.12
C PRO A 59 2.40 -4.84 -1.35
N SER A 60 1.45 -4.24 -2.07
CA SER A 60 0.30 -3.57 -1.45
C SER A 60 -0.91 -4.51 -1.35
N PRO A 61 -1.56 -4.70 -0.19
CA PRO A 61 -2.78 -5.48 -0.13
C PRO A 61 -3.90 -4.79 -0.92
N LEU A 62 -4.66 -5.54 -1.72
CA LEU A 62 -5.80 -4.97 -2.45
C LEU A 62 -6.88 -4.45 -1.48
N LEU A 63 -7.09 -5.17 -0.38
CA LEU A 63 -8.01 -4.83 0.70
C LEU A 63 -7.49 -5.43 2.01
N SER A 64 -7.46 -4.64 3.08
CA SER A 64 -7.17 -5.10 4.43
C SER A 64 -8.43 -4.98 5.30
N LEU A 65 -8.56 -5.86 6.28
CA LEU A 65 -9.65 -5.81 7.27
C LEU A 65 -9.07 -5.39 8.62
N TYR A 66 -9.83 -4.63 9.39
CA TYR A 66 -9.42 -4.15 10.70
C TYR A 66 -10.43 -4.56 11.77
N ASP A 67 -9.91 -5.15 12.83
CA ASP A 67 -10.62 -5.54 14.04
C ASP A 67 -10.29 -4.51 15.13
N GLU A 68 -11.30 -3.72 15.50
CA GLU A 68 -11.18 -2.60 16.44
C GLU A 68 -10.91 -3.12 17.85
N ASP A 69 -11.49 -4.26 18.23
CA ASP A 69 -11.37 -4.84 19.56
C ASP A 69 -9.96 -5.40 19.80
N LEU A 70 -9.41 -6.09 18.79
CA LEU A 70 -8.05 -6.65 18.83
C LEU A 70 -6.96 -5.66 18.39
N LYS A 71 -7.36 -4.49 17.87
CA LYS A 71 -6.47 -3.49 17.26
C LYS A 71 -5.52 -4.12 16.22
N ARG A 72 -6.08 -4.98 15.36
CA ARG A 72 -5.30 -5.84 14.46
C ARG A 72 -5.80 -5.73 13.02
N TYR A 73 -4.84 -5.69 12.09
CA TYR A 73 -5.11 -5.89 10.66
C TYR A 73 -5.08 -7.37 10.27
N TYR A 74 -6.02 -7.76 9.42
CA TYR A 74 -5.99 -8.99 8.66
C TYR A 74 -5.72 -8.67 7.19
N TYR A 75 -4.75 -9.37 6.61
CA TYR A 75 -4.35 -9.24 5.22
C TYR A 75 -4.83 -10.44 4.39
N PRO A 76 -5.09 -10.26 3.09
CA PRO A 76 -5.61 -11.34 2.27
C PRO A 76 -4.54 -12.42 2.10
N GLN A 77 -4.94 -13.68 2.28
CA GLN A 77 -4.04 -14.84 2.19
C GLN A 77 -4.19 -15.56 0.84
N LYS A 78 -5.35 -15.40 0.20
CA LYS A 78 -5.69 -16.04 -1.06
C LYS A 78 -6.66 -15.16 -1.84
N ALA A 79 -6.45 -15.09 -3.14
CA ALA A 79 -7.29 -14.37 -4.07
C ALA A 79 -7.69 -15.29 -5.23
N HIS A 80 -8.97 -15.23 -5.60
CA HIS A 80 -9.48 -15.84 -6.81
C HIS A 80 -10.23 -14.80 -7.63
N TYR A 81 -9.80 -14.58 -8.87
CA TYR A 81 -10.45 -13.65 -9.79
C TYR A 81 -11.36 -14.40 -10.76
N SER A 82 -12.63 -14.00 -10.83
CA SER A 82 -13.60 -14.52 -11.79
C SER A 82 -14.72 -13.52 -12.01
N GLY A 83 -15.14 -13.35 -13.27
CA GLY A 83 -16.30 -12.53 -13.62
C GLY A 83 -16.24 -11.06 -13.16
N GLY A 84 -15.07 -10.42 -13.23
CA GLY A 84 -14.90 -9.02 -12.81
C GLY A 84 -14.68 -8.83 -11.31
N LYS A 85 -14.55 -9.92 -10.55
CA LYS A 85 -14.57 -9.88 -9.08
C LYS A 85 -13.44 -10.72 -8.50
N TYR A 86 -12.84 -10.20 -7.44
CA TYR A 86 -11.98 -10.93 -6.53
C TYR A 86 -12.80 -11.50 -5.39
N ARG A 87 -12.54 -12.77 -5.08
CA ARG A 87 -12.85 -13.37 -3.79
C ARG A 87 -11.55 -13.44 -2.98
N LEU A 88 -11.48 -12.67 -1.89
CA LEU A 88 -10.32 -12.58 -1.00
C LEU A 88 -10.61 -13.33 0.31
N GLU A 89 -9.71 -14.22 0.71
CA GLU A 89 -9.82 -15.01 1.95
C GLU A 89 -8.82 -14.53 3.01
N TYR A 90 -9.25 -14.49 4.26
CA TYR A 90 -8.48 -13.96 5.39
C TYR A 90 -8.30 -15.00 6.49
N GLU A 91 -7.26 -14.83 7.32
CA GLU A 91 -6.91 -15.75 8.42
C GLU A 91 -8.04 -15.92 9.45
N ASN A 92 -8.83 -14.87 9.71
CA ASN A 92 -9.98 -14.94 10.62
C ASN A 92 -11.18 -15.68 10.02
N GLY A 93 -11.07 -16.23 8.80
CA GLY A 93 -12.14 -16.93 8.10
C GLY A 93 -13.13 -16.03 7.37
N SER A 94 -12.95 -14.70 7.42
CA SER A 94 -13.74 -13.79 6.60
C SER A 94 -13.43 -13.94 5.11
N VAL A 95 -14.42 -13.64 4.28
CA VAL A 95 -14.29 -13.66 2.82
C VAL A 95 -14.87 -12.37 2.25
N ALA A 96 -14.03 -11.59 1.55
CA ALA A 96 -14.46 -10.38 0.87
C ALA A 96 -14.72 -10.67 -0.62
N THR A 97 -15.81 -10.12 -1.17
CA THR A 97 -16.04 -10.04 -2.61
C THR A 97 -15.79 -8.61 -3.06
N VAL A 98 -14.78 -8.39 -3.91
CA VAL A 98 -14.36 -7.08 -4.40
C VAL A 98 -14.53 -7.01 -5.90
N ALA A 99 -15.36 -6.10 -6.40
CA ALA A 99 -15.46 -5.81 -7.82
C ALA A 99 -14.28 -4.94 -8.27
N LEU A 100 -13.72 -5.24 -9.44
CA LEU A 100 -12.72 -4.44 -10.13
C LEU A 100 -13.26 -4.07 -11.50
N ASP A 101 -13.61 -2.80 -11.68
CA ASP A 101 -13.99 -2.27 -12.99
C ASP A 101 -12.84 -1.49 -13.62
N GLU A 102 -12.54 -1.81 -14.87
CA GLU A 102 -11.63 -1.03 -15.71
C GLU A 102 -12.41 0.15 -16.33
N LYS A 103 -12.18 1.37 -15.84
CA LYS A 103 -12.65 2.59 -16.49
C LYS A 103 -11.56 3.13 -17.41
N THR A 104 -11.88 4.09 -18.28
CA THR A 104 -10.89 4.62 -19.23
C THR A 104 -9.61 5.15 -18.57
N LYS A 105 -9.73 5.80 -17.40
CA LYS A 105 -8.63 6.53 -16.75
C LYS A 105 -8.29 6.06 -15.34
N TYR A 106 -9.06 5.12 -14.78
CA TYR A 106 -8.84 4.62 -13.42
C TYR A 106 -9.43 3.21 -13.26
N PHE A 107 -8.90 2.45 -12.32
CA PHE A 107 -9.56 1.25 -11.82
C PHE A 107 -10.53 1.66 -10.72
N LYS A 108 -11.76 1.15 -10.76
CA LYS A 108 -12.71 1.30 -9.67
C LYS A 108 -12.76 0.01 -8.88
N LEU A 109 -12.42 0.09 -7.60
CA LEU A 109 -12.58 -1.01 -6.65
C LEU A 109 -13.83 -0.77 -5.82
N LYS A 110 -14.59 -1.84 -5.55
CA LYS A 110 -15.77 -1.78 -4.68
C LYS A 110 -15.88 -3.06 -3.87
N LEU A 111 -16.00 -2.92 -2.55
CA LEU A 111 -16.41 -4.04 -1.70
C LEU A 111 -17.91 -4.31 -1.93
N GLU A 112 -18.24 -5.51 -2.39
CA GLU A 112 -19.64 -5.93 -2.58
C GLU A 112 -20.18 -6.69 -1.36
N SER A 113 -19.35 -7.50 -0.71
CA SER A 113 -19.71 -8.22 0.51
C SER A 113 -18.48 -8.61 1.33
N LEU A 114 -18.68 -8.78 2.64
CA LEU A 114 -17.72 -9.38 3.55
C LEU A 114 -18.48 -10.35 4.45
N GLU A 115 -18.37 -11.65 4.18
CA GLU A 115 -19.16 -12.66 4.91
C GLU A 115 -18.38 -13.96 5.14
N PRO A 116 -18.40 -14.53 6.36
CA PRO A 116 -18.86 -13.88 7.59
C PRO A 116 -17.90 -12.74 8.01
N ARG A 117 -18.40 -11.74 8.74
CA ARG A 117 -17.58 -10.61 9.19
C ARG A 117 -16.55 -10.94 10.25
N ASN A 118 -16.77 -11.94 11.12
CA ASN A 118 -15.83 -12.42 12.14
C ASN A 118 -15.06 -11.30 12.89
N GLY A 119 -15.79 -10.34 13.47
CA GLY A 119 -15.21 -9.28 14.31
C GLY A 119 -14.63 -8.09 13.55
N ILE A 120 -14.84 -7.98 12.24
CA ILE A 120 -14.33 -6.86 11.45
C ILE A 120 -15.25 -5.64 11.54
N ASP A 121 -14.67 -4.53 11.98
CA ASP A 121 -15.29 -3.21 12.09
C ASP A 121 -14.91 -2.29 10.93
N GLY A 122 -13.65 -2.39 10.48
CA GLY A 122 -13.05 -1.50 9.48
C GLY A 122 -12.61 -2.22 8.21
N ILE A 123 -12.76 -1.54 7.08
CA ILE A 123 -12.18 -1.94 5.80
C ILE A 123 -11.17 -0.88 5.38
N GLN A 124 -9.98 -1.32 4.95
CA GLN A 124 -8.94 -0.42 4.47
C GLN A 124 -8.54 -0.76 3.03
N TRP A 125 -8.68 0.23 2.15
CA TRP A 125 -8.11 0.19 0.81
C TRP A 125 -6.61 0.55 0.89
N GLY A 126 -5.73 -0.34 0.43
CA GLY A 126 -4.28 -0.17 0.58
C GLY A 126 -3.77 -0.47 2.00
N ASN A 127 -2.64 0.10 2.44
CA ASN A 127 -1.85 1.16 1.79
C ASN A 127 -1.30 0.73 0.42
N TYR A 128 -1.29 1.66 -0.54
CA TYR A 128 -0.71 1.45 -1.88
C TYR A 128 0.72 1.98 -1.91
N TYR A 129 1.68 1.12 -1.61
CA TYR A 129 3.10 1.45 -1.54
C TYR A 129 3.68 1.69 -2.94
N THR A 130 4.40 2.79 -3.12
CA THR A 130 5.05 3.12 -4.42
C THR A 130 6.56 3.30 -4.27
N ASN A 131 7.32 3.23 -5.36
CA ASN A 131 8.73 3.64 -5.40
C ASN A 131 8.90 5.13 -5.80
N ILE A 132 7.83 5.93 -5.68
CA ILE A 132 7.89 7.36 -5.98
C ILE A 132 8.28 8.10 -4.70
N THR A 133 9.49 8.64 -4.67
CA THR A 133 10.06 9.27 -3.46
C THR A 133 10.08 10.79 -3.51
N ASN A 134 9.34 11.41 -4.44
CA ASN A 134 9.48 12.82 -4.75
C ASN A 134 8.44 13.69 -4.03
N LEU A 135 7.18 13.72 -4.49
CA LEU A 135 6.14 14.49 -3.82
C LEU A 135 5.00 13.59 -3.40
N LEU A 136 4.44 13.86 -2.21
CA LEU A 136 3.16 13.30 -1.78
C LEU A 136 2.09 14.39 -1.67
N GLY A 137 0.85 14.02 -1.93
CA GLY A 137 -0.35 14.82 -1.72
C GLY A 137 -1.30 14.11 -0.76
N GLU A 138 -1.36 14.58 0.47
CA GLU A 138 -2.05 13.92 1.59
C GLU A 138 -3.57 14.09 1.61
N MET A 139 -4.12 15.02 0.81
CA MET A 139 -5.56 15.32 0.82
C MET A 139 -6.37 14.32 0.00
N ILE A 140 -5.76 13.79 -1.07
CA ILE A 140 -6.39 12.89 -2.05
C ILE A 140 -5.48 11.70 -2.43
N GLY A 141 -4.50 11.40 -1.59
CA GLY A 141 -3.72 10.18 -1.60
C GLY A 141 -2.90 10.01 -2.87
N VAL A 142 -1.93 10.88 -3.10
CA VAL A 142 -1.14 10.89 -4.35
C VAL A 142 0.35 10.80 -4.07
N ALA A 143 1.06 9.93 -4.78
CA ALA A 143 2.52 9.96 -4.92
C ALA A 143 2.86 10.43 -6.34
N ARG A 144 3.76 11.41 -6.46
CA ARG A 144 4.09 12.07 -7.72
C ARG A 144 5.59 12.24 -7.92
N ASP A 145 6.08 11.75 -9.05
CA ASP A 145 7.41 12.01 -9.57
C ASP A 145 7.33 13.18 -10.56
N THR A 146 7.92 14.32 -10.19
CA THR A 146 7.94 15.54 -11.00
C THR A 146 9.15 15.64 -11.93
N SER A 147 10.08 14.69 -11.89
CA SER A 147 11.25 14.71 -12.76
C SER A 147 10.83 14.69 -14.23
N ALA A 148 11.58 15.40 -15.08
CA ALA A 148 11.29 15.42 -16.52
C ALA A 148 11.34 14.01 -17.15
N ALA A 149 12.22 13.14 -16.62
CA ALA A 149 12.38 11.76 -17.05
C ALA A 149 11.13 10.91 -16.78
N VAL A 150 10.50 11.09 -15.61
CA VAL A 150 9.38 10.25 -15.17
C VAL A 150 8.03 10.94 -15.35
N GLY A 151 7.83 12.10 -14.72
CA GLY A 151 6.64 12.93 -14.86
C GLY A 151 5.33 12.15 -14.69
N TYR A 152 5.17 11.47 -13.56
CA TYR A 152 4.07 10.52 -13.33
C TYR A 152 3.50 10.62 -11.93
N ALA A 153 2.22 10.29 -11.77
CA ALA A 153 1.55 10.27 -10.48
C ALA A 153 0.62 9.06 -10.37
N ILE A 154 0.57 8.47 -9.18
CA ILE A 154 -0.36 7.41 -8.81
C ILE A 154 -1.13 7.93 -7.60
N GLY A 155 -2.45 7.77 -7.59
CA GLY A 155 -3.24 8.12 -6.43
C GLY A 155 -4.54 7.35 -6.32
N ALA A 156 -5.14 7.45 -5.14
CA ALA A 156 -6.38 6.79 -4.78
C ALA A 156 -7.38 7.81 -4.23
N LEU A 157 -8.59 7.81 -4.76
CA LEU A 157 -9.64 8.75 -4.41
C LEU A 157 -10.89 8.00 -3.94
N ALA A 158 -11.41 8.35 -2.78
CA ALA A 158 -12.72 7.89 -2.31
C ALA A 158 -13.82 8.41 -3.23
N LEU A 159 -14.76 7.54 -3.61
CA LEU A 159 -15.81 7.85 -4.58
C LEU A 159 -17.19 8.08 -3.94
N ASP A 160 -17.34 7.78 -2.66
CA ASP A 160 -18.56 8.00 -1.88
C ASP A 160 -18.24 8.21 -0.38
N ASP A 161 -19.29 8.50 0.39
CA ASP A 161 -19.25 8.86 1.81
C ASP A 161 -18.98 7.67 2.75
N ASN A 162 -18.91 6.45 2.24
CA ASN A 162 -18.56 5.27 3.04
C ASN A 162 -17.04 5.07 3.17
N THR A 163 -16.24 5.89 2.49
CA THR A 163 -14.78 5.82 2.53
C THR A 163 -14.19 7.19 2.86
N ILE A 164 -13.42 7.25 3.94
CA ILE A 164 -12.64 8.43 4.34
C ILE A 164 -11.14 8.16 4.22
N GLY A 165 -10.34 9.21 4.31
CA GLY A 165 -8.88 9.10 4.34
C GLY A 165 -8.34 8.60 5.68
N GLY A 166 -7.13 8.06 5.67
CA GLY A 166 -6.45 7.57 6.87
C GLY A 166 -6.45 6.04 7.01
N GLU A 167 -5.66 5.58 7.96
CA GLU A 167 -5.58 4.16 8.34
C GLU A 167 -6.66 3.83 9.38
N SER A 168 -7.32 2.68 9.25
CA SER A 168 -8.39 2.24 10.15
C SER A 168 -7.99 2.15 11.62
N ARG A 169 -6.69 2.02 11.93
CA ARG A 169 -6.21 1.96 13.33
C ARG A 169 -6.36 3.27 14.11
N PHE A 170 -6.59 4.39 13.43
CA PHE A 170 -6.75 5.67 14.11
C PHE A 170 -8.22 5.93 14.42
N THR A 171 -8.51 6.24 15.68
CA THR A 171 -9.87 6.50 16.19
C THR A 171 -10.38 7.91 15.86
N SER A 172 -9.60 8.73 15.14
CA SER A 172 -9.95 10.09 14.74
C SER A 172 -10.14 10.13 13.22
N GLU A 173 -11.28 10.67 12.79
CA GLU A 173 -11.66 10.84 11.37
C GLU A 173 -10.70 11.77 10.60
N THR A 174 -9.87 12.54 11.31
CA THR A 174 -8.82 13.40 10.72
C THR A 174 -7.43 12.77 10.73
N GLY A 175 -7.27 11.52 11.22
CA GLY A 175 -5.98 10.86 11.43
C GLY A 175 -5.02 11.65 12.35
N PRO A 176 -3.77 11.21 12.53
CA PRO A 176 -2.77 11.99 13.25
C PRO A 176 -2.40 13.25 12.45
N SER A 177 -2.83 14.42 12.90
CA SER A 177 -2.32 15.70 12.35
C SER A 177 -0.93 16.00 12.93
N GLY A 178 0.00 16.43 12.10
CA GLY A 178 1.38 16.66 12.54
C GLY A 178 2.33 17.05 11.41
N TYR A 179 3.62 16.80 11.64
CA TYR A 179 4.65 16.96 10.63
C TYR A 179 5.25 15.62 10.25
N ILE A 180 5.67 15.53 8.99
CA ILE A 180 6.56 14.49 8.51
C ILE A 180 7.86 15.13 8.02
N ALA A 181 9.00 14.54 8.37
CA ALA A 181 10.28 14.86 7.75
C ALA A 181 10.37 14.12 6.40
N HIS A 182 10.52 14.88 5.33
CA HIS A 182 10.68 14.35 3.98
C HIS A 182 11.37 15.36 3.06
N THR A 183 12.42 14.93 2.35
CA THR A 183 13.00 15.74 1.27
C THR A 183 12.70 15.15 -0.12
N PRO A 184 12.13 15.95 -1.05
CA PRO A 184 11.90 15.52 -2.43
C PRO A 184 13.19 15.44 -3.26
N ASP A 185 14.30 15.98 -2.73
CA ASP A 185 15.62 16.08 -3.37
C ASP A 185 16.72 15.83 -2.33
N PRO A 186 16.97 14.56 -1.96
CA PRO A 186 17.95 14.22 -0.93
C PRO A 186 19.40 14.53 -1.34
N VAL A 187 19.67 14.77 -2.62
CA VAL A 187 21.03 15.07 -3.11
C VAL A 187 21.37 16.53 -2.84
N ASN A 188 20.49 17.46 -3.21
CA ASN A 188 20.75 18.90 -3.04
C ASN A 188 20.25 19.42 -1.69
N HIS A 189 19.26 18.75 -1.10
CA HIS A 189 18.60 19.14 0.15
C HIS A 189 18.44 17.94 1.09
N PRO A 190 19.55 17.32 1.54
CA PRO A 190 19.49 16.17 2.45
C PRO A 190 18.85 16.55 3.78
N LEU A 191 18.20 15.57 4.42
CA LEU A 191 17.79 15.72 5.81
C LEU A 191 19.03 15.89 6.71
N PRO A 192 18.94 16.74 7.77
CA PRO A 192 19.94 16.75 8.83
C PRO A 192 20.14 15.36 9.44
N LEU A 193 21.36 15.07 9.93
CA LEU A 193 21.70 13.77 10.53
C LEU A 193 20.83 13.38 11.75
N THR A 194 20.15 14.35 12.36
CA THR A 194 19.22 14.14 13.48
C THR A 194 17.82 13.71 13.04
N LEU A 195 17.56 13.67 11.73
CA LEU A 195 16.27 13.35 11.13
C LEU A 195 16.40 12.16 10.18
N HIS A 196 15.29 11.45 10.00
CA HIS A 196 15.17 10.41 8.97
C HIS A 196 13.87 10.57 8.18
N GLU A 197 13.83 9.98 6.98
CA GLU A 197 12.63 9.98 6.13
C GLU A 197 11.45 9.37 6.87
N GLY A 198 10.28 9.96 6.66
CA GLY A 198 9.03 9.52 7.28
C GLY A 198 8.91 9.79 8.79
N GLN A 199 9.89 10.46 9.41
CA GLN A 199 9.82 10.77 10.85
C GLN A 199 8.64 11.70 11.15
N GLN A 200 7.76 11.28 12.06
CA GLN A 200 6.56 12.02 12.42
C GLN A 200 6.75 12.83 13.71
N PHE A 201 6.10 14.00 13.76
CA PHE A 201 6.09 14.88 14.93
C PHE A 201 4.67 15.34 15.22
N THR A 202 4.36 15.46 16.52
CA THR A 202 3.11 16.06 16.97
C THR A 202 3.06 17.54 16.62
N MET A 203 1.86 18.04 16.37
CA MET A 203 1.62 19.47 16.11
C MET A 203 1.87 20.34 17.37
N GLY A 204 1.62 19.78 18.56
CA GLY A 204 1.88 20.44 19.84
C GLY A 204 3.13 19.92 20.55
N GLY A 205 3.71 20.79 21.38
CA GLY A 205 4.67 20.45 22.44
C GLY A 205 6.02 19.91 21.98
N ASP A 206 7.04 20.77 21.89
CA ASP A 206 8.45 20.36 21.97
C ASP A 206 8.98 20.31 23.43
N GLY A 207 8.06 20.35 24.40
CA GLY A 207 8.35 20.52 25.82
C GLY A 207 8.67 21.97 26.22
N ILE A 208 8.70 22.90 25.26
CA ILE A 208 8.97 24.33 25.47
C ILE A 208 7.75 25.18 25.06
N ASN A 209 7.06 24.80 23.97
CA ASN A 209 5.88 25.51 23.46
C ASN A 209 4.76 24.53 23.06
N ASP A 210 3.55 24.78 23.58
CA ASP A 210 2.34 24.03 23.27
C ASP A 210 1.92 24.13 21.79
N VAL A 211 2.41 25.16 21.08
CA VAL A 211 2.18 25.42 19.65
C VAL A 211 3.52 25.68 18.93
N ALA A 212 4.40 24.68 18.92
CA ALA A 212 5.66 24.72 18.17
C ALA A 212 5.47 24.72 16.63
N PHE A 213 4.23 24.51 16.18
CA PHE A 213 3.78 24.48 14.79
C PHE A 213 4.40 25.56 13.89
N TYR A 214 4.23 26.85 14.23
CA TYR A 214 4.67 27.94 13.36
C TYR A 214 6.18 28.17 13.32
N ASN A 215 6.97 27.45 14.14
CA ASN A 215 8.41 27.68 14.24
C ASN A 215 9.23 26.72 13.37
N ARG A 216 8.60 25.74 12.72
CA ARG A 216 9.24 24.78 11.82
C ARG A 216 9.14 25.29 10.37
N LYS A 217 10.13 26.08 9.95
CA LYS A 217 10.18 26.76 8.64
C LYS A 217 10.96 25.98 7.57
N GLU A 218 11.61 24.91 7.97
CA GLU A 218 12.46 24.12 7.10
C GLU A 218 11.65 23.37 6.06
N SER A 219 12.07 23.42 4.80
CA SER A 219 11.32 22.90 3.65
C SER A 219 11.12 21.37 3.67
N TYR A 220 11.91 20.66 4.46
CA TYR A 220 11.79 19.22 4.65
C TYR A 220 10.78 18.84 5.73
N LEU A 221 10.23 19.79 6.48
CA LEU A 221 9.14 19.55 7.42
C LEU A 221 7.82 19.86 6.72
N ARG A 222 7.02 18.82 6.49
CA ARG A 222 5.73 18.94 5.82
C ARG A 222 4.62 18.68 6.81
N ILE A 223 3.68 19.60 6.86
CA ILE A 223 2.43 19.45 7.57
C ILE A 223 1.53 18.42 6.89
N ILE A 224 0.85 17.60 7.68
CA ILE A 224 -0.10 16.59 7.20
C ILE A 224 -1.43 16.78 7.93
N TYR A 225 -2.52 16.91 7.15
CA TYR A 225 -3.89 17.03 7.66
C TYR A 225 -4.88 15.99 7.10
N GLY A 226 -4.77 15.60 5.83
CA GLY A 226 -5.71 14.68 5.18
C GLY A 226 -5.36 13.20 5.29
N ASN A 227 -4.13 12.86 5.70
CA ASN A 227 -3.73 11.51 6.10
C ASN A 227 -3.99 10.38 5.09
N THR A 228 -4.15 10.69 3.80
CA THR A 228 -4.34 9.67 2.74
C THR A 228 -3.04 9.23 2.07
N ALA A 229 -1.92 9.90 2.35
CA ALA A 229 -0.58 9.53 1.88
C ALA A 229 0.48 9.87 2.94
N PHE A 230 1.51 9.03 3.02
CA PHE A 230 2.63 9.15 3.95
C PHE A 230 3.94 8.80 3.24
N VAL A 231 5.05 8.94 3.97
CA VAL A 231 6.39 8.54 3.54
C VAL A 231 6.93 7.47 4.50
N ASP A 232 7.49 6.39 3.96
CA ASP A 232 8.20 5.38 4.75
C ASP A 232 9.63 5.82 5.12
N CYS A 233 10.35 4.96 5.86
CA CYS A 233 11.73 5.24 6.27
C CYS A 233 12.76 5.33 5.12
N ASN A 234 12.36 4.96 3.91
CA ASN A 234 13.17 5.04 2.69
C ASN A 234 12.78 6.23 1.80
N GLY A 235 11.84 7.07 2.23
CA GLY A 235 11.36 8.20 1.44
C GLY A 235 10.25 7.86 0.45
N ARG A 236 9.64 6.67 0.53
CA ARG A 236 8.63 6.15 -0.42
C ARG A 236 7.19 6.38 0.01
#